data_AF-K1TKU0-F1
#
_entry.id   AF-K1TKU0-F1
#
_cell.length_a   1.000
_cell.length_b   1.000
_cell.length_c   1.000
_cell.angle_alpha   90.00
_cell.angle_beta   90.00
_cell.angle_gamma   90.00
#
_symmetry.space_group_name_H-M   'P 1'
#
loop_
_entity.id
_entity.type
_entity.pdbx_description
1 polymer ?
#
loop_
_entity_poly.entity_id
_entity_poly.type
_entity_poly.pdbx_seq_one_letter_code
_entity_poly.pdbx_strand_id
1 'polypeptide(L)'
;DGIILPGVVASTGERNTRIIPAGYYYNTTYNWGTEAEQLTYRHSVFDNSYVKLRELTIGYQFPEKMISKLGLGRLSVSVFGRNLFYFYKALKNYDAESSVGTSWANQATVGSSTTATRSFGVSLRASF
;
A
#
# COMPACT_ATOMS: atom_id res chain seq x y z
N ASP A 1 -11.06 21.38 0.57
CA ASP A 1 -10.15 21.04 1.68
C ASP A 1 -8.96 22.00 1.74
N GLY A 2 -8.80 22.66 2.88
CA GLY A 2 -7.68 23.55 3.18
C GLY A 2 -6.76 22.95 4.23
N ILE A 3 -5.47 23.27 4.17
CA ILE A 3 -4.46 22.79 5.12
C ILE A 3 -4.01 24.00 5.96
N ILE A 4 -3.86 23.78 7.27
CA ILE A 4 -3.19 24.73 8.17
C ILE A 4 -1.80 24.18 8.43
N LEU A 5 -0.77 24.96 8.08
CA LEU A 5 0.60 24.52 8.28
C LEU A 5 1.05 24.71 9.72
N PRO A 6 1.76 23.73 10.32
CA PRO A 6 2.36 23.91 11.62
C PRO A 6 3.44 24.98 11.52
N GLY A 7 3.26 26.08 12.26
CA GLY A 7 4.18 27.20 12.30
C GLY A 7 3.68 28.31 13.21
N VAL A 8 4.57 29.23 13.56
CA VAL A 8 4.23 30.47 14.26
C VAL A 8 4.29 31.64 13.28
N VAL A 9 3.39 32.59 13.44
CA VAL A 9 3.44 33.83 12.67
C VAL A 9 4.64 34.64 13.16
N ALA A 10 5.62 34.86 12.28
CA ALA A 10 6.91 35.47 12.66
C ALA A 10 6.79 36.86 13.34
N SER A 11 5.69 37.59 13.07
CA SER A 11 5.42 38.90 13.66
C SER A 11 4.70 38.86 15.00
N THR A 12 3.96 37.80 15.33
CA THR A 12 3.13 37.73 16.55
C THR A 12 3.46 36.58 17.47
N GLY A 13 4.25 35.59 17.03
CA GLY A 13 4.56 34.38 17.80
C GLY A 13 3.38 33.42 17.98
N GLU A 14 2.18 33.80 17.54
CA GLU A 14 0.97 32.98 17.65
C GLU A 14 0.95 31.86 16.61
N ARG A 15 0.21 30.78 16.93
CA ARG A 15 0.03 29.65 16.00
C ARG A 15 -0.62 30.14 14.70
N ASN A 16 -0.06 29.71 13.58
CA ASN A 16 -0.58 30.01 12.26
C ASN A 16 -2.00 29.42 12.10
N THR A 17 -2.98 30.29 11.85
CA THR A 17 -4.39 29.94 11.58
C THR A 17 -4.76 30.10 10.11
N ARG A 18 -3.81 30.49 9.25
CA ARG A 18 -4.06 30.74 7.84
C ARG A 18 -4.32 29.43 7.11
N ILE A 19 -5.54 29.29 6.60
CA ILE A 19 -5.96 28.17 5.76
C ILE A 19 -5.44 28.42 4.35
N ILE A 20 -4.60 27.53 3.84
CA ILE A 20 -4.18 27.52 2.45
C ILE A 20 -4.92 26.41 1.69
N PRO A 21 -5.35 26.65 0.43
CA PRO A 21 -5.93 25.60 -0.39
C PRO A 21 -4.95 24.42 -0.53
N ALA A 22 -5.42 23.19 -0.32
CA ALA A 22 -4.56 22.01 -0.36
C ALA A 22 -3.79 21.87 -1.69
N GLY A 23 -4.42 22.24 -2.81
CA GLY A 23 -3.77 22.24 -4.13
C GLY A 23 -2.59 23.20 -4.23
N TYR A 24 -2.69 24.38 -3.63
CA TYR A 24 -1.57 25.35 -3.60
C TYR A 24 -0.43 24.84 -2.72
N TYR A 25 -0.77 24.24 -1.58
CA TYR A 25 0.21 23.63 -0.67
C TYR A 25 1.02 22.52 -1.36
N TYR A 26 0.36 21.51 -1.94
CA TYR A 26 1.06 20.39 -2.56
C TYR A 26 1.91 20.82 -3.77
N ASN A 27 1.44 21.81 -4.55
CA ASN A 27 2.18 22.34 -5.70
C ASN A 27 3.46 23.09 -5.28
N THR A 28 3.40 23.89 -4.21
CA THR A 28 4.53 24.72 -3.76
C THR A 28 5.46 24.03 -2.76
N THR A 29 5.01 22.99 -2.06
CA THR A 29 5.80 22.32 -1.00
C THR A 29 6.86 21.38 -1.57
N TYR A 30 6.55 20.71 -2.67
CA TYR A 30 7.48 19.77 -3.32
C TYR A 30 8.17 20.37 -4.55
N ASN A 31 7.80 21.61 -4.92
CA ASN A 31 8.39 22.40 -6.00
C ASN A 31 8.51 21.62 -7.33
N TRP A 32 7.48 20.82 -7.66
CA TRP A 32 7.43 20.04 -8.89
C TRP A 32 7.40 20.98 -10.11
N GLY A 33 8.54 21.13 -10.80
CA GLY A 33 8.68 21.95 -12.00
C GLY A 33 9.60 23.18 -11.86
N THR A 34 10.24 23.40 -10.71
CA THR A 34 11.26 24.45 -10.52
C THR A 34 12.68 23.92 -10.71
N GLU A 35 13.65 24.83 -10.86
CA GLU A 35 15.07 24.51 -11.01
C GLU A 35 15.59 23.60 -9.88
N ALA A 36 16.54 22.72 -10.22
CA ALA A 36 16.99 21.62 -9.35
C ALA A 36 17.51 22.06 -7.97
N GLU A 37 18.00 23.29 -7.84
CA GLU A 37 18.49 23.87 -6.60
C GLU A 37 17.38 24.21 -5.58
N GLN A 38 16.14 24.37 -6.03
CA GLN A 38 14.99 24.65 -5.15
C GLN A 38 14.13 23.42 -4.85
N LEU A 39 14.52 22.25 -5.35
CA LEU A 39 13.86 20.99 -5.04
C LEU A 39 14.26 20.55 -3.63
N THR A 40 13.33 20.69 -2.68
CA THR A 40 13.54 20.17 -1.33
C THR A 40 13.24 18.67 -1.32
N TYR A 41 14.09 17.88 -1.99
CA TYR A 41 13.97 16.41 -2.07
C TYR A 41 13.87 15.75 -0.69
N ARG A 42 14.40 16.39 0.36
CA ARG A 42 14.28 15.93 1.76
C ARG A 42 12.84 15.78 2.24
N HIS A 43 11.91 16.58 1.73
CA HIS A 43 10.49 16.43 2.08
C HIS A 43 9.81 15.32 1.26
N SER A 44 10.38 14.93 0.12
CA SER A 44 9.87 13.87 -0.76
C SER A 44 10.34 12.47 -0.35
N VAL A 45 11.24 12.36 0.64
CA VAL A 45 11.70 11.08 1.20
C VAL A 45 10.81 10.72 2.38
N PHE A 46 10.07 9.64 2.23
CA PHE A 46 9.19 9.10 3.26
C PHE A 46 9.65 7.72 3.70
N ASP A 47 9.42 7.41 4.97
CA ASP A 47 9.63 6.05 5.48
C ASP A 47 8.61 5.09 4.83
N ASN A 48 9.12 4.05 4.19
CA ASN A 48 8.34 2.98 3.56
C ASN A 48 8.26 1.73 4.43
N SER A 49 8.25 1.89 5.75
CA SER A 49 8.06 0.79 6.68
C SER A 49 6.59 0.36 6.72
N TYR A 50 6.34 -0.93 6.47
CA TYR A 50 5.01 -1.52 6.53
C TYR A 50 5.05 -2.95 7.04
N VAL A 51 3.94 -3.37 7.66
CA VAL A 51 3.68 -4.76 8.04
C VAL A 51 2.38 -5.17 7.38
N LYS A 52 2.41 -6.17 6.50
CA LYS A 52 1.23 -6.60 5.75
C LYS A 52 1.06 -8.11 5.73
N LEU A 53 -0.19 -8.55 5.69
CA LEU A 53 -0.54 -9.94 5.45
C LEU A 53 -0.55 -10.21 3.95
N ARG A 54 0.58 -10.72 3.43
CA ARG A 54 0.75 -10.99 2.00
C ARG A 54 -0.12 -12.12 1.50
N GLU A 55 -0.16 -13.23 2.21
CA GLU A 55 -0.85 -14.44 1.79
C GLU A 55 -1.35 -15.20 3.02
N LEU A 56 -2.60 -15.65 2.95
CA LEU A 56 -3.19 -16.57 3.93
C LEU A 56 -3.92 -17.66 3.16
N THR A 57 -3.60 -18.91 3.45
CA THR A 57 -4.26 -20.08 2.86
C THR A 57 -4.77 -20.99 3.96
N ILE A 58 -6.06 -21.27 3.93
CA ILE A 58 -6.72 -22.21 4.84
C ILE A 58 -7.19 -23.39 4.00
N GLY A 59 -6.67 -24.58 4.29
CA GLY A 59 -6.99 -25.81 3.58
C GLY A 59 -7.60 -26.86 4.50
N TYR A 60 -8.55 -27.62 3.98
CA TYR A 60 -9.09 -28.82 4.62
C TYR A 60 -8.88 -30.04 3.72
N GLN A 61 -8.28 -31.08 4.30
CA GLN A 61 -8.06 -32.36 3.65
C GLN A 61 -9.14 -33.33 4.13
N PHE A 62 -9.95 -33.84 3.20
CA PHE A 62 -10.97 -34.82 3.56
C PHE A 62 -10.33 -36.18 3.88
N PRO A 63 -10.81 -36.88 4.92
CA PRO A 63 -10.30 -38.19 5.30
C PRO A 63 -10.70 -39.26 4.29
N GLU A 64 -9.76 -40.13 3.94
CA GLU A 64 -9.91 -41.16 2.88
C GLU A 64 -11.17 -42.01 3.03
N LYS A 65 -11.58 -42.34 4.26
CA LYS A 65 -12.77 -43.15 4.55
C LYS A 65 -14.08 -42.55 4.02
N MET A 66 -14.16 -41.22 3.88
CA MET A 66 -15.34 -40.53 3.35
C MET A 66 -15.33 -40.43 1.83
N ILE A 67 -14.16 -40.20 1.25
CA ILE A 67 -13.97 -39.98 -0.20
C ILE A 67 -13.75 -41.28 -0.99
N SER A 68 -13.34 -42.37 -0.35
CA SER A 68 -13.26 -43.69 -0.97
C SER A 68 -14.64 -44.19 -1.45
N LYS A 69 -15.73 -43.80 -0.76
CA LYS A 69 -17.11 -44.06 -1.21
C LYS A 69 -17.48 -43.33 -2.51
N LEU A 70 -16.78 -42.24 -2.82
CA LEU A 70 -16.97 -41.43 -4.03
C LEU A 70 -15.99 -41.82 -5.14
N GLY A 71 -15.14 -42.83 -4.93
CA GLY A 71 -14.12 -43.26 -5.90
C GLY A 71 -12.96 -42.27 -6.05
N LEU A 72 -12.69 -41.44 -5.03
CA LEU A 72 -11.60 -40.45 -5.03
C LEU A 72 -10.50 -40.87 -4.06
N GLY A 73 -9.25 -40.87 -4.52
CA GLY A 73 -8.06 -41.11 -3.69
C GLY A 73 -7.68 -39.94 -2.78
N ARG A 74 -7.91 -38.69 -3.22
CA ARG A 74 -7.65 -37.51 -2.39
C ARG A 74 -8.58 -36.37 -2.76
N LEU A 75 -9.11 -35.67 -1.76
CA LEU A 75 -9.87 -34.44 -1.95
C LEU A 75 -9.38 -33.38 -0.95
N SER A 76 -8.92 -32.24 -1.45
CA SER A 76 -8.65 -31.06 -0.63
C SER A 76 -9.35 -29.84 -1.18
N VAL A 77 -9.85 -29.03 -0.25
CA VAL A 77 -10.42 -27.71 -0.54
C VAL A 77 -9.55 -26.71 0.21
N SER A 78 -9.09 -25.68 -0.48
CA SER A 78 -8.42 -24.55 0.15
C SER A 78 -9.01 -23.23 -0.30
N VAL A 79 -9.02 -22.26 0.61
CA VAL A 79 -9.34 -20.87 0.34
C VAL A 79 -8.07 -20.09 0.57
N PHE A 80 -7.69 -19.25 -0.39
CA PHE A 80 -6.51 -18.41 -0.30
C PHE A 80 -6.86 -16.94 -0.54
N GLY A 81 -6.17 -16.06 0.17
CA GLY A 81 -6.27 -14.62 -0.01
C GLY A 81 -4.88 -14.02 -0.13
N ARG A 82 -4.71 -13.07 -1.07
CA ARG A 82 -3.46 -12.33 -1.26
C ARG A 82 -3.67 -10.83 -1.06
N ASN A 83 -2.68 -10.19 -0.46
CA ASN A 83 -2.65 -8.77 -0.09
C ASN A 83 -3.89 -8.35 0.72
N LEU A 84 -4.18 -9.10 1.79
CA LEU A 84 -5.42 -8.95 2.55
C LEU A 84 -5.55 -7.59 3.23
N PHE A 85 -4.58 -7.23 4.08
CA PHE A 85 -4.55 -5.96 4.80
C PHE A 85 -3.17 -5.60 5.35
N TYR A 86 -3.02 -4.33 5.76
CA TYR A 86 -1.85 -3.77 6.42
C TYR A 86 -2.10 -3.66 7.92
N PHE A 87 -1.20 -4.21 8.75
CA PHE A 87 -1.18 -4.00 10.19
C PHE A 87 -0.53 -2.65 10.54
N TYR A 88 0.50 -2.28 9.79
CA TYR A 88 1.20 -1.02 9.93
C TYR A 88 1.57 -0.49 8.55
N LYS A 89 1.45 0.83 8.37
CA LYS A 89 1.77 1.50 7.12
C LYS A 89 2.21 2.93 7.41
N ALA A 90 3.50 3.22 7.26
CA ALA A 90 4.03 4.58 7.41
C ALA A 90 3.52 5.51 6.29
N LEU A 91 3.38 5.00 5.05
CA LEU A 91 2.83 5.73 3.92
C LEU A 91 1.30 5.76 3.94
N LYS A 92 0.69 6.87 4.38
CA LYS A 92 -0.77 6.97 4.48
C LYS A 92 -1.48 6.87 3.12
N ASN A 93 -0.97 7.55 2.10
CA ASN A 93 -1.70 7.76 0.84
C ASN A 93 -1.29 6.82 -0.31
N TYR A 94 -0.13 6.16 -0.22
CA TYR A 94 0.41 5.31 -1.30
C TYR A 94 0.58 3.89 -0.83
N ASP A 95 0.37 2.91 -1.71
CA ASP A 95 0.73 1.53 -1.40
C ASP A 95 2.25 1.41 -1.27
N ALA A 96 2.70 0.77 -0.19
CA ALA A 96 4.10 0.63 0.17
C ALA A 96 4.88 -0.28 -0.80
N GLU A 97 4.16 -1.07 -1.59
CA GLU A 97 4.70 -1.90 -2.66
C GLU A 97 4.63 -1.28 -4.06
N SER A 98 4.10 -0.09 -4.16
CA SER A 98 3.89 0.52 -5.46
C SER A 98 5.21 1.16 -5.91
N SER A 99 5.75 0.74 -7.06
CA SER A 99 6.90 1.39 -7.70
C SER A 99 6.47 2.17 -8.94
N VAL A 100 7.19 3.24 -9.25
CA VAL A 100 7.12 3.90 -10.55
C VAL A 100 8.06 3.18 -11.50
N GLY A 101 7.53 2.36 -12.40
CA GLY A 101 8.31 1.69 -13.44
C GLY A 101 8.92 0.34 -13.03
N THR A 102 9.53 -0.33 -14.01
CA THR A 102 10.01 -1.72 -13.94
C THR A 102 11.53 -1.86 -13.77
N SER A 103 12.26 -0.74 -13.77
CA SER A 103 13.72 -0.73 -13.60
C SER A 103 14.10 -0.70 -12.12
N TRP A 104 15.15 -1.45 -11.77
CA TRP A 104 15.75 -1.46 -10.44
C TRP A 104 16.10 -0.06 -9.91
N ALA A 105 16.45 0.87 -10.81
CA ALA A 105 16.79 2.25 -10.46
C ALA A 105 15.57 3.11 -10.06
N ASN A 106 14.35 2.72 -10.45
CA ASN A 106 13.12 3.48 -10.19
C ASN A 106 12.26 2.85 -9.08
N GLN A 107 12.75 1.83 -8.37
CA GLN A 107 12.02 1.23 -7.25
C GLN A 107 11.91 2.16 -6.03
N ALA A 108 12.77 3.19 -5.95
CA ALA A 108 12.78 4.16 -4.86
C ALA A 108 11.75 5.28 -5.03
N THR A 109 11.15 5.43 -6.22
CA THR A 109 10.13 6.43 -6.50
C THR A 109 8.73 5.81 -6.49
N VAL A 110 7.85 6.41 -5.70
CA VAL A 110 6.47 5.99 -5.50
C VAL A 110 5.55 7.10 -6.03
N GLY A 111 4.74 6.80 -7.04
CA GLY A 111 3.93 7.78 -7.78
C GLY A 111 3.11 7.11 -8.89
N SER A 112 1.92 7.66 -9.19
CA SER A 112 1.01 7.18 -10.27
C SER A 112 0.78 5.67 -10.35
N SER A 113 0.93 4.96 -9.25
CA SER A 113 0.84 3.52 -9.20
C SER A 113 -0.59 3.05 -9.05
N THR A 114 -0.85 1.85 -9.53
CA THR A 114 -2.15 1.20 -9.38
C THR A 114 -2.42 0.90 -7.91
N THR A 115 -3.68 1.10 -7.49
CA THR A 115 -4.13 0.77 -6.15
C THR A 115 -3.85 -0.70 -5.83
N ALA A 116 -3.40 -0.97 -4.60
CA ALA A 116 -3.21 -2.30 -4.06
C ALA A 116 -4.42 -3.21 -4.38
N THR A 117 -4.20 -4.28 -5.14
CA THR A 117 -5.27 -5.25 -5.41
C THR A 117 -5.33 -6.29 -4.29
N ARG A 118 -6.55 -6.49 -3.77
CA ARG A 118 -6.87 -7.57 -2.83
C ARG A 118 -7.51 -8.69 -3.63
N SER A 119 -7.00 -9.91 -3.52
CA SER A 119 -7.55 -11.05 -4.24
C SER A 119 -7.88 -12.20 -3.31
N PHE A 120 -8.98 -12.88 -3.62
CA PHE A 120 -9.48 -14.05 -2.90
C PHE A 120 -9.76 -15.14 -3.93
N GLY A 121 -9.47 -16.39 -3.57
CA GLY A 121 -9.67 -17.53 -4.44
C GLY A 121 -9.97 -18.80 -3.66
N VAL A 122 -10.59 -19.75 -4.35
CA VAL A 122 -10.87 -21.10 -3.85
C VAL A 122 -10.16 -22.09 -4.77
N SER A 123 -9.47 -23.06 -4.19
CA SER A 123 -8.83 -24.15 -4.90
C SER A 123 -9.45 -25.47 -4.45
N LEU A 124 -9.89 -26.26 -5.43
CA LEU A 124 -10.34 -27.64 -5.24
C LEU A 124 -9.31 -28.55 -5.92
N ARG A 125 -8.79 -29.52 -5.18
CA ARG A 125 -7.88 -30.54 -5.71
C ARG A 125 -8.43 -31.92 -5.43
N ALA A 126 -8.67 -32.68 -6.49
CA ALA A 126 -9.11 -34.05 -6.43
C ALA A 126 -8.10 -34.96 -7.16
N SER A 127 -7.90 -36.18 -6.65
CA SER A 127 -7.20 -37.26 -7.35
C SER A 127 -8.07 -38.52 -7.33
N PHE A 128 -8.01 -39.29 -8.41
CA PHE A 128 -8.75 -40.54 -8.62
C PHE A 128 -7.89 -41.73 -8.23
#